data_AF-A0A9D6AM31-F1
#
_entry.id   AF-A0A9D6AM31-F1
#
_cell.length_a   1.000
_cell.length_b   1.000
_cell.length_c   1.000
_cell.angle_alpha   90.00
_cell.angle_beta   90.00
_cell.angle_gamma   90.00
#
_symmetry.space_group_name_H-M   'P 1'
#
loop_
_entity.id
_entity.type
_entity.pdbx_description
1 polymer ?
#
loop_
_entity_poly.entity_id
_entity_poly.type
_entity_poly.pdbx_seq_one_letter_code
_entity_poly.pdbx_strand_id
1 'polypeptide(L)'
;MARECKIGTSGNLWPLYEELGLEDTQWSDAALVDFMLQSSILINRPIVVTPLVSKLFRPAEAVLDLLPSPQQASFSKEDGEVVIDANGKCV
;
A
#
# COMPACT_ATOMS: atom_id res chain seq x y z
N MET A 1 12.28 1.65 -0.54
CA MET A 1 10.82 1.33 -0.51
C MET A 1 10.49 -0.16 -0.67
N ALA A 2 11.42 -1.02 -1.13
CA ALA A 2 11.16 -2.47 -1.28
C ALA A 2 11.51 -3.34 -0.05
N ARG A 3 12.34 -2.84 0.88
CA ARG A 3 12.97 -3.65 1.94
C ARG A 3 12.13 -3.94 3.19
N GLU A 4 10.96 -3.32 3.31
CA GLU A 4 10.09 -3.43 4.50
C GLU A 4 8.75 -4.10 4.21
N CYS A 5 8.59 -4.78 3.07
CA CYS A 5 7.34 -5.47 2.75
C CYS A 5 7.24 -6.84 3.46
N LYS A 6 7.09 -6.82 4.79
CA LYS A 6 6.59 -7.98 5.55
C LYS A 6 5.11 -7.76 5.85
N ILE A 7 4.28 -7.81 4.81
CA ILE A 7 2.83 -7.91 4.99
C ILE A 7 2.49 -9.32 5.47
N GLY A 8 1.96 -9.40 6.70
CA GLY A 8 1.74 -10.63 7.46
C GLY A 8 0.71 -11.57 6.83
N THR A 9 1.16 -12.43 5.92
CA THR A 9 0.45 -13.65 5.55
C THR A 9 1.45 -14.78 5.47
N SER A 10 1.14 -15.88 6.18
CA SER A 10 1.87 -17.14 6.14
C SER A 10 1.83 -17.72 4.73
N GLY A 11 2.86 -17.42 3.92
CA GLY A 11 3.05 -18.01 2.60
C GLY A 11 3.48 -16.98 1.56
N ASN A 12 4.77 -16.99 1.22
CA ASN A 12 5.40 -16.69 -0.08
C ASN A 12 4.63 -15.74 -1.02
N LEU A 13 4.23 -14.55 -0.57
CA LEU A 13 3.32 -13.69 -1.33
C LEU A 13 3.98 -13.01 -2.54
N TRP A 14 5.31 -13.03 -2.64
CA TRP A 14 6.04 -12.41 -3.75
C TRP A 14 7.20 -13.31 -4.26
N PRO A 15 6.90 -14.42 -4.94
CA PRO A 15 7.92 -15.35 -5.46
C PRO A 15 8.98 -14.64 -6.30
N LEU A 16 8.56 -13.67 -7.11
CA LEU A 16 9.45 -12.90 -7.98
C LEU A 16 10.40 -11.97 -7.21
N TYR A 17 10.00 -11.46 -6.05
CA TYR A 17 10.87 -10.62 -5.22
C TYR A 17 12.02 -11.45 -4.63
N GLU A 18 11.71 -12.65 -4.14
CA GLU A 18 12.67 -13.60 -3.59
C GLU A 18 13.56 -14.23 -4.67
N GLU A 19 12.99 -14.62 -5.82
CA GLU A 19 13.73 -15.18 -6.96
C GLU A 19 14.79 -14.21 -7.50
N LEU A 20 14.50 -12.91 -7.47
CA LEU A 20 15.40 -11.86 -7.93
C LEU A 20 16.36 -11.34 -6.84
N GLY A 21 16.21 -11.77 -5.58
CA GLY A 21 17.06 -11.35 -4.46
C GLY A 21 17.06 -9.85 -4.23
N LEU A 22 15.89 -9.20 -4.35
CA LEU A 22 15.76 -7.73 -4.32
C LEU A 22 15.90 -7.14 -2.90
N GLU A 23 16.00 -7.99 -1.87
CA GLU A 23 16.30 -7.60 -0.49
C GLU A 23 17.75 -7.16 -0.29
N ASP A 24 18.67 -7.57 -1.18
CA ASP A 24 20.08 -7.28 -1.03
C ASP A 24 20.35 -5.76 -1.13
N THR A 25 21.29 -5.32 -0.30
CA THR A 25 21.82 -3.96 -0.28
C THR A 25 22.55 -3.55 -1.55
N GLN A 26 22.96 -4.50 -2.39
CA GLN A 26 23.72 -4.25 -3.62
C GLN A 26 22.96 -3.47 -4.70
N TRP A 27 21.63 -3.51 -4.70
CA TRP A 27 20.83 -2.89 -5.76
C TRP A 27 20.72 -1.37 -5.55
N SER A 28 20.94 -0.61 -6.63
CA SER A 28 20.67 0.82 -6.65
C SER A 28 19.17 1.10 -6.79
N ASP A 29 18.73 2.29 -6.36
CA ASP A 29 17.34 2.70 -6.51
C ASP A 29 16.87 2.68 -7.97
N ALA A 30 17.74 3.05 -8.92
CA ALA A 30 17.44 3.01 -10.35
C ALA A 30 17.21 1.56 -10.84
N ALA A 31 18.07 0.62 -10.43
CA ALA A 31 17.90 -0.79 -10.78
C ALA A 31 16.60 -1.37 -10.19
N LEU A 32 16.26 -1.00 -8.95
CA LEU A 32 14.99 -1.40 -8.33
C LEU A 32 13.79 -0.85 -9.11
N VAL A 33 13.86 0.39 -9.60
CA VAL A 33 12.82 0.98 -10.45
C VAL A 33 12.71 0.24 -11.79
N ASP A 34 13.82 -0.14 -12.41
CA ASP A 34 13.79 -0.91 -13.65
C ASP A 34 13.14 -2.29 -13.46
N PHE A 35 13.37 -2.97 -12.33
CA PHE A 35 12.65 -4.21 -12.00
C PHE A 35 11.14 -3.98 -11.80
N MET A 36 10.75 -2.88 -11.14
CA MET A 36 9.35 -2.50 -10.97
C MET A 36 8.65 -2.18 -12.30
N LEU A 37 9.38 -1.58 -13.26
CA LEU A 37 8.86 -1.31 -14.61
C LEU A 37 8.70 -2.58 -15.44
N GLN A 38 9.61 -3.54 -15.28
CA GLN A 38 9.53 -4.85 -15.96
C GLN A 38 8.42 -5.72 -15.38
N SER A 39 8.19 -5.64 -14.07
CA SER A 39 7.16 -6.43 -13.40
C SER A 39 6.41 -5.60 -12.35
N SER A 40 5.23 -5.13 -12.76
CA SER A 40 4.37 -4.27 -11.94
C SER A 40 3.89 -4.94 -10.63
N ILE A 41 4.04 -6.27 -10.51
CA ILE A 41 3.71 -7.03 -9.30
C ILE A 41 4.63 -6.65 -8.11
N LEU A 42 5.82 -6.13 -8.40
CA LEU A 42 6.80 -5.68 -7.39
C LEU A 42 6.44 -4.31 -6.79
N ILE A 43 5.47 -3.60 -7.37
CA ILE A 43 5.04 -2.29 -6.89
C ILE A 43 3.99 -2.46 -5.80
N ASN A 44 4.32 -2.02 -4.58
CA ASN A 44 3.37 -2.01 -3.47
C ASN A 44 2.14 -1.14 -3.80
N ARG A 45 0.94 -1.66 -3.47
CA ARG A 45 -0.36 -1.04 -3.77
C ARG A 45 -1.24 -0.89 -2.52
N PRO A 46 -2.14 0.11 -2.47
CA PRO A 46 -2.41 1.15 -3.48
C PRO A 46 -1.50 2.38 -3.37
N ILE A 47 -1.12 2.95 -4.52
CA ILE A 47 -0.55 4.30 -4.61
C ILE A 47 -1.70 5.25 -4.97
N VAL A 48 -1.93 6.25 -4.13
CA VAL A 48 -2.97 7.26 -4.36
C VAL A 48 -2.30 8.57 -4.72
N VAL A 49 -2.79 9.18 -5.80
CA VAL A 49 -2.34 10.47 -6.31
C VAL A 49 -3.49 11.45 -6.25
N THR A 50 -3.29 12.55 -5.54
CA THR A 50 -4.18 13.71 -5.50
C THR A 50 -3.38 14.96 -5.86
N PRO A 51 -4.02 16.11 -6.15
CA PRO A 51 -3.28 17.35 -6.37
C PRO A 51 -2.41 17.80 -5.18
N LEU A 52 -2.69 17.28 -3.98
CA LEU A 52 -1.97 17.66 -2.75
C LEU A 52 -0.84 16.69 -2.42
N VAL A 53 -1.02 15.39 -2.68
CA VAL A 53 -0.06 14.35 -2.26
C VAL A 53 -0.01 13.18 -3.25
N SER A 54 1.15 12.52 -3.28
CA SER A 54 1.33 11.20 -3.90
C SER A 54 1.99 10.29 -2.88
N LYS A 55 1.27 9.28 -2.39
CA LYS A 55 1.77 8.42 -1.30
C LYS A 55 1.28 6.98 -1.45
N LEU A 56 2.06 6.04 -0.90
CA LEU A 56 1.67 4.65 -0.68
C LEU A 56 0.75 4.57 0.55
N PHE A 57 -0.50 4.14 0.36
CA PHE A 57 -1.50 4.07 1.42
C PHE A 57 -1.54 2.67 2.02
N ARG A 58 -0.67 2.45 3.00
CA ARG A 58 -0.64 1.28 3.87
C ARG A 58 -0.61 1.77 5.33
N PRO A 59 -1.68 1.57 6.11
CA PRO A 59 -2.91 0.86 5.78
C PRO A 59 -3.85 1.69 4.86
N ALA A 60 -4.89 1.07 4.30
CA ALA A 60 -5.68 1.65 3.20
C ALA A 60 -6.59 2.80 3.66
N GLU A 61 -7.10 2.73 4.88
CA GLU A 61 -7.96 3.72 5.55
C GLU A 61 -7.29 5.09 5.73
N ALA A 62 -5.96 5.16 5.69
CA ALA A 62 -5.25 6.44 5.73
C ALA A 62 -5.59 7.34 4.53
N VAL A 63 -6.23 6.81 3.47
CA VAL A 63 -6.74 7.60 2.36
C VAL A 63 -7.86 8.55 2.77
N LEU A 64 -8.58 8.25 3.86
CA LEU A 64 -9.73 9.03 4.32
C LEU A 64 -9.32 10.43 4.78
N ASP A 65 -8.09 10.59 5.29
CA ASP A 65 -7.52 11.88 5.69
C ASP A 65 -7.29 12.83 4.49
N LEU A 66 -7.26 12.30 3.26
CA LEU A 66 -7.06 13.11 2.06
C LEU A 66 -8.35 13.63 1.43
N LEU A 67 -9.51 13.15 1.87
CA LEU A 67 -10.78 13.53 1.25
C LEU A 67 -11.12 14.99 1.64
N PRO A 68 -11.51 15.84 0.68
CA PRO A 68 -11.85 17.24 0.95
C PRO A 68 -13.13 17.37 1.81
N SER A 69 -13.95 16.33 1.83
CA SER A 69 -15.13 16.20 2.68
C SER A 69 -15.04 14.89 3.45
N PRO A 70 -15.47 14.86 4.72
CA PRO A 70 -15.49 13.63 5.49
C PRO A 70 -16.40 12.59 4.84
N GLN A 71 -16.06 11.32 5.05
CA GLN A 71 -16.89 10.22 4.57
C GLN A 71 -18.27 10.28 5.23
N GLN A 72 -19.31 10.32 4.40
CA GLN A 72 -20.66 10.71 4.82
C GLN A 72 -21.50 9.55 5.40
N ALA A 73 -21.01 8.32 5.30
CA ALA A 73 -21.71 7.11 5.73
C ALA A 73 -20.73 6.14 6.39
N SER A 74 -21.27 5.21 7.19
CA SER A 74 -20.47 4.16 7.83
C SER A 74 -19.66 3.38 6.79
N PHE A 75 -18.42 3.06 7.14
CA PHE A 75 -17.50 2.32 6.29
C PHE A 75 -16.91 1.15 7.05
N SER A 76 -17.07 -0.04 6.49
CA SER A 76 -16.42 -1.26 6.94
C SER A 76 -15.54 -1.80 5.84
N LYS A 77 -14.35 -2.27 6.20
CA LYS A 77 -13.47 -3.02 5.30
C LYS A 77 -14.09 -4.38 4.97
N GLU A 78 -13.49 -5.06 3.99
CA GLU A 78 -13.92 -6.39 3.53
C GLU A 78 -13.77 -7.49 4.60
N ASP A 79 -12.88 -7.28 5.58
CA ASP A 79 -12.69 -8.16 6.74
C ASP A 79 -13.70 -7.90 7.88
N GLY A 80 -14.59 -6.90 7.72
CA GLY A 80 -15.58 -6.50 8.70
C GLY A 80 -15.09 -5.46 9.72
N GLU A 81 -13.84 -5.01 9.64
CA GLU A 81 -13.33 -3.92 10.49
C GLU A 81 -14.08 -2.62 10.16
N VAL A 82 -14.70 -2.00 11.17
CA VAL A 82 -15.38 -0.72 11.03
C VAL A 82 -14.34 0.39 11.13
N VAL A 83 -14.23 1.20 10.07
CA VAL A 83 -13.32 2.35 10.00
C VAL A 83 -14.06 3.65 10.28
N ILE A 84 -15.29 3.79 9.80
CA ILE A 84 -16.15 4.97 10.03
C ILE A 84 -17.48 4.51 10.64
N ASP A 85 -17.88 5.13 11.75
CA ASP A 85 -19.15 4.84 12.43
C ASP A 85 -20.37 5.50 11.75
N ALA A 86 -21.57 5.21 12.27
CA ALA A 86 -22.83 5.78 11.75
C ALA A 86 -22.94 7.30 11.94
N ASN A 87 -22.08 7.91 12.76
CA ASN A 87 -22.03 9.36 12.99
C ASN A 87 -20.95 10.03 12.12
N GLY A 88 -20.26 9.28 11.25
CA GLY A 88 -19.21 9.78 10.37
C GLY A 88 -17.85 9.98 11.04
N LYS A 89 -17.62 9.37 12.21
CA LYS A 89 -16.36 9.46 12.96
C LYS A 89 -15.47 8.24 12.70
N CYS A 90 -14.14 8.46 12.56
CA CYS A 90 -13.16 7.36 12.60
C CYS A 90 -13.21 6.63 13.95
N VAL A 91 -13.23 5.29 13.88
CA VAL A 91 -13.28 4.39 15.04
C VAL A 91 -11.87 4.05 15.51
#